data_AF-A0A6J6S6Y5-F1
#
_entry.id   AF-A0A6J6S6Y5-F1
#
_cell.length_a   1.000
_cell.length_b   1.000
_cell.length_c   1.000
_cell.angle_alpha   90.00
_cell.angle_beta   90.00
_cell.angle_gamma   90.00
#
_symmetry.space_group_name_H-M   'P 1'
#
loop_
_entity.id
_entity.type
_entity.pdbx_description
1 polymer ?
#
loop_
_entity_poly.entity_id
_entity_poly.type
_entity_poly.pdbx_seq_one_letter_code
_entity_poly.pdbx_strand_id
1 'polypeptide(L)' 'MLLLDEAIETIDTDVLVLGDDREATDIVQSLANRIPGMRGVFAGRLRNCGQVEAMTANLISINRRYKCHAGVRVTDV' A
#
# COMPACT_ATOMS: atom_id res chain seq x y z
N MET A 1 -11.91 9.81 5.88
CA MET A 1 -10.87 9.06 5.14
C MET A 1 -10.84 7.66 5.72
N LEU A 2 -10.72 6.60 4.90
CA LEU A 2 -10.77 5.19 5.36
C LEU A 2 -9.89 4.92 6.60
N LEU A 3 -8.70 5.53 6.65
CA LEU A 3 -7.71 5.34 7.71
C LEU A 3 -8.03 6.08 9.04
N LEU A 4 -9.05 6.94 9.04
CA LEU A 4 -9.50 7.72 10.20
C LEU A 4 -10.86 7.23 10.72
N ASP A 5 -11.42 6.19 10.11
CA ASP A 5 -12.70 5.62 10.51
C ASP A 5 -12.47 4.50 11.51
N GLU A 6 -12.71 4.79 12.79
CA GLU A 6 -12.50 3.85 13.90
C GLU A 6 -13.45 2.65 13.86
N ALA A 7 -14.51 2.69 13.04
CA ALA A 7 -15.39 1.54 12.84
C ALA A 7 -14.78 0.46 11.91
N ILE A 8 -13.68 0.78 11.22
CA ILE A 8 -13.01 -0.14 10.30
C ILE A 8 -11.93 -0.91 11.06
N GLU A 9 -12.23 -2.14 11.42
CA GLU A 9 -11.33 -2.98 12.21
C GLU A 9 -10.10 -3.46 11.43
N THR A 10 -10.20 -3.60 10.11
CA THR A 10 -9.12 -4.10 9.25
C THR A 10 -9.12 -3.45 7.87
N ILE A 11 -7.94 -3.25 7.29
CA ILE A 11 -7.76 -2.76 5.91
C ILE A 11 -6.95 -3.77 5.11
N ASP A 12 -7.62 -4.48 4.20
CA ASP A 12 -7.01 -5.56 3.40
C ASP A 12 -6.24 -5.01 2.18
N THR A 13 -4.98 -4.61 2.38
CA THR A 13 -4.13 -4.11 1.28
C THR A 13 -2.65 -4.30 1.57
N ASP A 14 -1.84 -4.37 0.52
CA ASP A 14 -0.39 -4.23 0.62
C ASP A 14 0.04 -2.78 0.49
N VAL A 15 1.06 -2.41 1.27
CA VAL A 15 1.81 -1.16 1.16
C VAL A 15 3.10 -1.48 0.43
N LEU A 16 3.20 -1.00 -0.81
CA LEU A 16 4.41 -1.15 -1.61
C LEU A 16 5.50 -0.19 -1.07
N VAL A 17 6.56 -0.74 -0.51
CA VAL A 17 7.69 0.01 0.09
C VAL A 17 8.88 -0.02 -0.86
N LEU A 18 9.37 1.15 -1.25
CA LEU A 18 10.50 1.29 -2.17
C LEU A 18 11.63 2.07 -1.51
N GLY A 19 12.86 1.65 -1.77
CA GLY A 19 14.05 2.31 -1.23
C GLY A 19 15.35 1.64 -1.66
N ASP A 20 16.46 2.36 -1.50
CA ASP A 20 17.80 1.85 -1.79
C ASP A 20 18.54 1.34 -0.55
N ASP A 21 18.05 1.68 0.66
CA ASP A 21 18.55 1.18 1.93
C ASP A 21 17.63 0.13 2.52
N ARG A 22 18.18 -1.06 2.77
CA ARG A 22 17.40 -2.23 3.20
C ARG A 22 16.81 -2.04 4.60
N GLU A 23 17.60 -1.57 5.55
CA GLU A 23 17.18 -1.39 6.93
C GLU A 23 16.04 -0.36 7.03
N ALA A 24 16.16 0.75 6.31
CA ALA A 24 15.12 1.76 6.21
C ALA A 24 13.81 1.18 5.62
N THR A 25 13.90 0.39 4.56
CA THR A 25 12.69 -0.24 3.98
C THR A 25 12.08 -1.28 4.92
N ASP A 26 12.87 -2.02 5.69
CA ASP A 26 12.38 -3.00 6.66
C ASP A 26 11.65 -2.29 7.83
N ILE A 27 12.18 -1.17 8.31
CA ILE A 27 11.52 -0.33 9.31
C ILE A 27 10.16 0.16 8.79
N VAL A 28 10.10 0.70 7.56
CA VAL A 28 8.84 1.21 6.98
C VAL A 28 7.82 0.09 6.78
N GLN A 29 8.26 -1.09 6.31
CA GLN A 29 7.39 -2.27 6.21
C GLN A 29 6.82 -2.66 7.58
N SER A 30 7.63 -2.64 8.64
CA SER A 30 7.18 -2.95 10.00
C SER A 30 6.13 -1.95 10.52
N LEU A 31 6.26 -0.67 10.14
CA LEU A 31 5.28 0.36 10.49
C LEU A 31 3.94 0.11 9.78
N ALA A 32 3.96 -0.28 8.50
CA ALA A 32 2.74 -0.63 7.76
C ALA A 32 2.02 -1.83 8.40
N ASN A 33 2.76 -2.84 8.84
CA ASN A 33 2.23 -4.04 9.50
C ASN A 33 1.54 -3.76 10.85
N ARG A 34 1.66 -2.54 11.40
CA ARG A 34 0.95 -2.15 12.63
C ARG A 34 -0.54 -1.89 12.39
N ILE A 35 -0.96 -1.69 11.15
CA ILE A 35 -2.37 -1.51 10.80
C ILE A 35 -2.97 -2.88 10.47
N PRO A 36 -4.01 -3.33 11.19
CA PRO A 36 -4.61 -4.65 10.96
C PRO A 36 -5.04 -4.86 9.50
N GLY A 37 -4.63 -6.00 8.91
CA GLY A 37 -4.91 -6.36 7.51
C GLY A 37 -3.92 -5.82 6.48
N MET A 38 -3.11 -4.82 6.86
CA MET A 38 -2.09 -4.25 5.98
C MET A 38 -0.80 -5.06 6.04
N ARG A 39 -0.12 -5.19 4.89
CA ARG A 39 1.21 -5.81 4.80
C ARG A 39 2.17 -4.86 4.11
N GLY A 40 3.31 -4.54 4.72
CA GLY A 40 4.42 -3.90 4.05
C GLY A 40 5.12 -4.88 3.12
N VAL A 41 5.24 -4.52 1.83
CA VAL A 41 5.87 -5.37 0.80
C VAL A 41 6.96 -4.57 0.11
N PHE A 42 8.20 -5.06 0.18
CA PHE A 42 9.30 -4.48 -0.60
C PHE A 42 9.00 -4.58 -2.11
N ALA A 43 8.91 -3.42 -2.77
CA ALA A 43 8.51 -3.29 -4.16
C ALA A 43 9.65 -2.80 -5.07
N GLY A 44 10.90 -2.86 -4.58
CA GLY A 44 12.10 -2.56 -5.35
C GLY A 44 12.78 -1.25 -4.97
N ARG A 45 13.75 -0.86 -5.82
CA ARG A 45 14.61 0.31 -5.59
C ARG A 45 13.89 1.61 -5.91
N LEU A 46 14.35 2.71 -5.33
CA LEU A 46 13.66 4.00 -5.39
C LEU A 46 13.44 4.53 -6.81
N ARG A 47 14.34 4.21 -7.76
CA ARG A 47 14.18 4.55 -9.19
C ARG A 47 12.89 4.02 -9.85
N ASN A 48 12.22 3.06 -9.23
CA ASN A 48 10.95 2.48 -9.69
C ASN A 48 9.72 3.11 -8.98
N CYS A 49 9.88 4.21 -8.23
CA CYS A 49 8.75 4.83 -7.51
C CYS A 49 7.70 5.42 -8.44
N GLY A 50 8.12 5.95 -9.61
CA GLY A 50 7.21 6.64 -10.52
C GLY A 50 6.03 5.78 -10.99
N GLN A 51 6.22 4.48 -11.18
CA GLN A 51 5.13 3.58 -11.56
C GLN A 51 4.13 3.36 -10.40
N VAL A 52 4.63 3.27 -9.17
CA VAL A 52 3.80 3.11 -7.96
C VAL A 52 3.02 4.38 -7.67
N GLU A 53 3.65 5.55 -7.82
CA GLU A 53 2.99 6.86 -7.70
C GLU A 53 1.86 6.99 -8.74
N ALA A 54 2.16 6.68 -10.01
CA ALA A 54 1.19 6.74 -11.10
C ALA A 54 0.01 5.77 -10.92
N MET A 55 0.23 4.60 -10.31
CA MET A 55 -0.83 3.61 -10.04
C MET A 55 -2.00 4.18 -9.21
N THR A 56 -1.74 5.21 -8.40
CA THR A 56 -2.78 5.92 -7.63
C THR A 56 -3.90 6.45 -8.54
N ALA A 57 -3.57 6.97 -9.73
CA ALA A 57 -4.56 7.45 -10.69
C ALA A 57 -5.50 6.32 -11.18
N ASN A 58 -4.95 5.11 -11.33
CA ASN A 58 -5.73 3.92 -11.67
C ASN A 58 -6.68 3.55 -10.52
N LEU A 59 -6.19 3.54 -9.27
CA LEU A 59 -7.03 3.26 -8.09
C LEU A 59 -8.16 4.29 -7.94
N ILE A 60 -7.89 5.58 -8.17
CA ILE A 60 -8.93 6.62 -8.17
C ILE A 60 -9.98 6.35 -9.26
N SER A 61 -9.54 5.94 -10.45
CA SER A 61 -10.44 5.61 -11.56
C SER A 61 -11.31 4.40 -11.24
N ILE A 62 -10.73 3.36 -10.63
CA ILE A 62 -11.45 2.17 -10.12
C ILE A 62 -12.48 2.58 -9.07
N ASN A 63 -12.09 3.36 -8.07
CA ASN A 63 -12.99 3.85 -7.01
C ASN A 63 -14.19 4.61 -7.59
N ARG A 64 -13.95 5.49 -8.58
CA ARG A 64 -15.03 6.23 -9.26
C ARG A 64 -15.97 5.33 -10.04
N ARG A 65 -15.43 4.30 -10.72
CA ARG A 65 -16.19 3.37 -11.58
C ARG A 65 -17.00 2.36 -10.80
N TYR A 66 -16.47 1.88 -9.67
CA TYR A 66 -17.06 0.80 -8.87
C TYR A 66 -17.61 1.26 -7.52
N LYS A 67 -17.49 2.55 -7.18
CA LYS A 67 -18.00 3.15 -5.93
C LYS A 67 -17.46 2.44 -4.68
N CYS A 68 -16.16 2.16 -4.69
CA CYS A 68 -15.48 1.41 -3.63
C CYS A 68 -14.22 2.15 -3.13
N HIS A 69 -13.56 1.53 -2.15
CA HIS A 69 -12.22 1.87 -1.69
C HIS A 69 -11.26 0.75 -2.08
N ALA A 70 -10.71 0.82 -3.31
CA ALA A 70 -9.79 -0.17 -3.84
C ALA A 70 -8.41 -0.10 -3.18
N GLY A 71 -7.85 -1.27 -2.90
CA GLY A 71 -6.45 -1.49 -2.53
C GLY A 71 -5.74 -2.37 -3.56
N VAL A 72 -4.52 -2.79 -3.23
CA VAL A 72 -3.74 -3.74 -4.04
C VAL A 72 -3.23 -4.87 -3.18
N ARG A 73 -3.06 -6.05 -3.77
CA ARG A 73 -2.50 -7.23 -3.11
C ARG A 73 -1.52 -7.90 -4.06
N VAL A 74 -0.27 -8.03 -3.62
CA VAL A 74 0.74 -8.88 -4.23
C VAL A 74 0.45 -10.31 -3.79
N THR A 75 0.34 -11.19 -4.78
CA THR A 75 0.03 -12.60 -4.59
C THR A 75 1.30 -13.43 -4.64
N ASP A 76 1.32 -14.55 -3.90
CA ASP A 76 2.44 -15.50 -3.84
C ASP A 76 3.73 -14.95 -3.16
N VAL A 77 3.54 -14.05 -2.18
CA VAL A 77 4.61 -13.46 -1.35
C VAL A 77 4.27 -13.51 0.14
#